data_AF-A0A0N4X678-F1
#
_entry.id   AF-A0A0N4X678-F1
#
_cell.length_a   1.000
_cell.length_b   1.000
_cell.length_c   1.000
_cell.angle_alpha   90.00
_cell.angle_beta   90.00
_cell.angle_gamma   90.00
#
_symmetry.space_group_name_H-M   'P 1'
#
loop_
_entity.id
_entity.type
_entity.pdbx_description
1 polymer ?
#
loop_
_entity_poly.entity_id
_entity_poly.type
_entity_poly.pdbx_seq_one_letter_code
_entity_poly.pdbx_strand_id
1 'polypeptide(L)'
;LGGVFREKNLNSNVSAVRVLTSLPYSFCHNIINKLRQDHKSDECKKEQSSLGPFIMIFGGLMLLGVGRTMPFSLGLPLMDDNVKKNNLPLYFGDYTLFMKYSCMFFVKILGPIVGLLVGSKLNEIYYNFDPPQGLTPLDPMWIGCWWLGFLIFGSLLFFPSLVLFLFPSDNLDEDNNTVKISLEEPLARLHSWTNDHSSEFFSTVRLLFRNPIYVGAMLGRIVDVLAFKGFFVFLGKYLEIQFGVPQYRIQKYLAGTGVVGFACGVIIGSVAMRKFHLQGRKAATWVAVGSLVAALLSFANGAVGCKSVIGQIGEQGVANNFSFPSCRKDCVCDGMPFYPVCNTKGDVFYSPCQAGCPLSGANFSIYTKMEKGMPLTFTECECSGTSDLAVSRDYCPTEHCNKQFHMFFFNQALGAVFAGSSVVPGMLIVLRSVPPEHRSISLGFNGFLVSLLATLPSPVFWGKIFDLSCLMWQNVCSKTGACPIYDTDQLRIRLHLIYGGLRILSLLSDIWVIYWAKGLKLVDEEDENELKKSKNTGDDGQEMTSLRERAEPLKVPLLDSSPNKEAVLED
;
A
#
# COMPACT_ATOMS: atom_id res chain seq x y z
N LEU A 1 -32.03 2.76 41.53
CA LEU A 1 -32.92 1.70 40.98
C LEU A 1 -34.41 2.06 41.10
N GLY A 2 -34.88 2.66 42.19
CA GLY A 2 -36.31 2.87 42.46
C GLY A 2 -37.08 3.99 41.71
N GLY A 3 -36.50 4.65 40.71
CA GLY A 3 -37.18 5.74 39.97
C GLY A 3 -37.33 5.55 38.47
N VAL A 4 -36.54 4.67 37.85
CA VAL A 4 -36.45 4.53 36.37
C VAL A 4 -36.91 3.15 35.89
N PHE A 5 -37.04 2.17 36.78
CA PHE A 5 -37.36 0.79 36.41
C PHE A 5 -38.63 0.33 37.13
N ARG A 6 -39.78 0.64 36.54
CA ARG A 6 -41.08 0.13 37.00
C ARG A 6 -41.24 -1.34 36.56
N GLU A 7 -41.68 -2.15 37.50
CA GLU A 7 -41.66 -3.61 37.54
C GLU A 7 -42.65 -4.29 36.57
N LYS A 8 -42.44 -4.14 35.26
CA LYS A 8 -43.07 -5.00 34.24
C LYS A 8 -42.02 -5.41 33.21
N ASN A 9 -41.76 -6.71 33.12
CA ASN A 9 -40.83 -7.43 32.23
C ASN A 9 -39.35 -7.51 32.67
N LEU A 10 -39.05 -8.43 33.60
CA LEU A 10 -37.68 -8.83 33.97
C LEU A 10 -36.81 -9.21 32.74
N ASN A 11 -37.39 -9.92 31.75
CA ASN A 11 -36.68 -10.28 30.51
C ASN A 11 -36.38 -9.07 29.61
N SER A 12 -37.31 -8.10 29.53
CA SER A 12 -37.09 -6.84 28.81
C SER A 12 -36.00 -6.00 29.50
N ASN A 13 -35.97 -6.02 30.83
CA ASN A 13 -35.01 -5.27 31.63
C ASN A 13 -33.59 -5.85 31.53
N VAL A 14 -33.45 -7.19 31.55
CA VAL A 14 -32.14 -7.85 31.33
C VAL A 14 -31.64 -7.62 29.89
N SER A 15 -32.53 -7.68 28.90
CA SER A 15 -32.19 -7.35 27.51
C SER A 15 -31.72 -5.90 27.37
N ALA A 16 -32.39 -4.95 28.01
CA ALA A 16 -32.00 -3.54 27.97
C ALA A 16 -30.64 -3.28 28.61
N VAL A 17 -30.37 -3.88 29.78
CA VAL A 17 -29.06 -3.78 30.43
C VAL A 17 -27.97 -4.38 29.56
N ARG A 18 -28.20 -5.55 28.95
CA ARG A 18 -27.24 -6.18 28.04
C ARG A 18 -26.89 -5.28 26.85
N VAL A 19 -27.90 -4.68 26.21
CA VAL A 19 -27.67 -3.75 25.10
C VAL A 19 -26.89 -2.52 25.56
N LEU A 20 -27.27 -1.90 26.68
CA LEU A 20 -26.58 -0.73 27.23
C LEU A 20 -25.11 -1.00 27.55
N THR A 21 -24.78 -2.18 28.10
CA THR A 21 -23.39 -2.59 28.35
C THR A 21 -22.60 -2.83 27.06
N SER A 22 -23.27 -3.19 25.97
CA SER A 22 -22.65 -3.45 24.66
C SER A 22 -22.51 -2.23 23.74
N LEU A 23 -23.08 -1.08 24.12
CA LEU A 23 -22.98 0.15 23.32
C LEU A 23 -21.51 0.61 23.19
N PRO A 24 -21.14 1.25 22.06
CA PRO A 24 -19.78 1.74 21.81
C PRO A 24 -19.41 2.97 22.65
N TYR A 25 -20.38 3.56 23.37
CA TYR A 25 -20.22 4.70 24.26
C TYR A 25 -20.79 4.41 25.64
N SER A 26 -20.52 5.32 26.58
CA SER A 26 -21.00 5.22 27.96
C SER A 26 -21.66 6.51 28.43
N PHE A 27 -22.65 6.35 29.30
CA PHE A 27 -23.32 7.45 29.99
C PHE A 27 -22.75 7.62 31.39
N CYS A 28 -23.02 8.77 32.00
CA CYS A 28 -22.71 9.08 33.38
C CYS A 28 -23.63 8.25 34.30
N HIS A 29 -23.28 6.99 34.59
CA HIS A 29 -24.12 6.10 35.40
C HIS A 29 -23.32 5.00 36.11
N ASN A 30 -23.26 5.05 37.44
CA ASN A 30 -22.50 4.13 38.29
C ASN A 30 -22.74 2.64 37.99
N ILE A 31 -24.00 2.18 38.13
CA ILE A 31 -24.33 0.74 38.08
C ILE A 31 -24.02 0.14 36.70
N ILE A 32 -24.41 0.81 35.60
CA ILE A 32 -24.18 0.33 34.24
C ILE A 32 -22.69 0.28 33.92
N ASN A 33 -21.92 1.29 34.34
CA ASN A 33 -20.48 1.32 34.08
C ASN A 33 -19.75 0.24 34.88
N LYS A 34 -20.14 0.00 36.14
CA LYS A 34 -19.62 -1.12 36.93
C LYS A 34 -19.97 -2.48 36.32
N LEU A 35 -21.21 -2.69 35.91
CA LEU A 35 -21.64 -3.93 35.22
C LEU A 35 -20.87 -4.16 33.93
N ARG A 36 -20.55 -3.10 33.16
CA ARG A 36 -19.73 -3.20 31.95
C ARG A 36 -18.30 -3.66 32.28
N GLN A 37 -17.69 -3.12 33.34
CA GLN A 37 -16.36 -3.56 33.79
C GLN A 37 -16.36 -5.02 34.26
N ASP A 38 -17.37 -5.43 35.03
CA ASP A 38 -17.53 -6.80 35.51
C ASP A 38 -17.73 -7.77 34.32
N HIS A 39 -18.58 -7.40 33.36
CA HIS A 39 -18.81 -8.19 32.15
C HIS A 39 -17.52 -8.38 31.34
N LYS A 40 -16.74 -7.30 31.15
CA LYS A 40 -15.44 -7.35 30.47
C LYS A 40 -14.45 -8.25 31.21
N SER A 41 -14.43 -8.21 32.55
CA SER A 41 -13.61 -9.09 33.38
C SER A 41 -13.97 -10.57 33.19
N ASP A 42 -15.27 -10.88 33.12
CA ASP A 42 -15.74 -12.25 32.89
C ASP A 42 -15.49 -12.75 31.47
N GLU A 43 -15.61 -11.89 30.45
CA GLU A 43 -15.19 -12.22 29.08
C GLU A 43 -13.70 -12.55 29.03
N CYS A 44 -12.87 -11.83 29.77
CA CYS A 44 -11.43 -12.09 29.85
C CYS A 44 -11.07 -13.42 30.49
N LYS A 45 -11.93 -13.99 31.33
CA LYS A 45 -11.74 -15.33 31.90
C LYS A 45 -12.06 -16.44 30.88
N LYS A 46 -12.86 -16.13 29.86
CA LYS A 46 -13.12 -17.06 28.75
C LYS A 46 -11.94 -16.94 27.78
N GLU A 47 -11.05 -17.93 27.78
CA GLU A 47 -9.95 -18.01 26.80
C GLU A 47 -10.49 -18.22 25.38
N GLN A 48 -10.97 -17.16 24.74
CA GLN A 48 -11.29 -17.19 23.32
C GLN A 48 -10.00 -17.08 22.52
N SER A 49 -9.56 -18.20 21.94
CA SER A 49 -8.39 -18.25 21.07
C SER A 49 -8.69 -17.57 19.73
N SER A 50 -7.90 -16.56 19.36
CA SER A 50 -7.96 -15.86 18.07
C SER A 50 -7.22 -16.60 16.94
N LEU A 51 -6.79 -17.85 17.17
CA LEU A 51 -5.97 -18.63 16.25
C LEU A 51 -6.71 -18.97 14.93
N GLY A 52 -8.01 -19.25 14.99
CA GLY A 52 -8.81 -19.63 13.82
C GLY A 52 -8.82 -18.55 12.72
N PRO A 53 -9.28 -17.32 13.03
CA PRO A 53 -9.22 -16.20 12.08
C PRO A 53 -7.81 -15.91 11.57
N PHE A 54 -6.79 -16.03 12.43
CA PHE A 54 -5.40 -15.84 12.04
C PHE A 54 -4.95 -16.85 10.98
N ILE A 55 -5.19 -18.15 11.20
CA ILE A 55 -4.84 -19.21 10.24
C ILE A 55 -5.59 -19.01 8.92
N MET A 56 -6.88 -18.66 8.97
CA MET A 56 -7.68 -18.40 7.78
C MET A 56 -7.11 -17.27 6.92
N ILE A 57 -6.82 -16.11 7.54
CA ILE A 57 -6.29 -14.94 6.83
C ILE A 57 -4.88 -15.24 6.30
N PHE A 58 -4.03 -15.88 7.11
CA PHE A 58 -2.68 -16.25 6.70
C PHE A 58 -2.69 -17.19 5.49
N GLY A 59 -3.48 -18.27 5.56
CA GLY A 59 -3.61 -19.23 4.46
C GLY A 59 -4.16 -18.59 3.19
N GLY A 60 -5.18 -17.74 3.31
CA GLY A 60 -5.74 -17.00 2.18
C GLY A 60 -4.74 -16.05 1.52
N LEU A 61 -3.99 -15.28 2.32
CA LEU A 61 -2.96 -14.38 1.80
C LEU A 61 -1.79 -15.12 1.15
N MET A 62 -1.43 -16.30 1.67
CA MET A 62 -0.40 -17.16 1.08
C MET A 62 -0.83 -17.64 -0.31
N LEU A 63 -2.06 -18.16 -0.45
CA LEU A 63 -2.62 -18.57 -1.75
C LEU A 63 -2.72 -17.41 -2.74
N LEU A 64 -3.15 -16.24 -2.27
CA LEU A 64 -3.17 -15.01 -3.06
C LEU A 64 -1.77 -14.62 -3.54
N GLY A 65 -0.76 -14.81 -2.70
CA GLY A 65 0.65 -14.63 -3.06
C GLY A 65 1.08 -15.53 -4.23
N VAL A 66 0.78 -16.83 -4.17
CA VAL A 66 1.08 -17.80 -5.24
C VAL A 66 0.33 -17.44 -6.52
N GLY A 67 -0.96 -17.12 -6.45
CA GLY A 67 -1.74 -16.74 -7.63
C GLY A 67 -1.24 -15.48 -8.31
N ARG A 68 -0.64 -14.54 -7.55
CA ARG A 68 -0.14 -13.27 -8.07
C ARG A 68 1.19 -13.40 -8.84
N THR A 69 2.01 -14.40 -8.57
CA THR A 69 3.34 -14.51 -9.21
C THR A 69 3.24 -14.84 -10.71
N MET A 70 2.30 -15.71 -11.10
CA MET A 70 2.20 -16.19 -12.48
C MET A 70 1.96 -15.08 -13.52
N PRO A 71 0.97 -14.17 -13.36
CA PRO A 71 0.76 -13.09 -14.33
C PRO A 71 1.93 -12.09 -14.38
N PHE A 72 2.69 -11.95 -13.29
CA PHE A 72 3.82 -11.02 -13.24
C PHE A 72 5.07 -11.61 -13.91
N SER A 73 5.40 -12.87 -13.61
CA SER A 73 6.62 -13.52 -14.09
C SER A 73 6.49 -14.09 -15.49
N LEU A 74 5.33 -14.66 -15.84
CA LEU A 74 5.09 -15.30 -17.15
C LEU A 74 4.29 -14.41 -18.09
N GLY A 75 3.33 -13.66 -17.56
CA GLY A 75 2.44 -12.83 -18.39
C GLY A 75 3.15 -11.67 -19.10
N LEU A 76 4.11 -11.00 -18.42
CA LEU A 76 4.85 -9.89 -19.03
C LEU A 76 5.76 -10.34 -20.20
N PRO A 77 6.60 -11.38 -20.04
CA PRO A 77 7.38 -11.93 -21.15
C PRO A 77 6.49 -12.47 -22.27
N LEU A 78 5.45 -13.26 -21.94
CA LEU A 78 4.54 -13.81 -22.94
C LEU A 78 3.92 -12.71 -23.81
N MET A 79 3.49 -11.60 -23.21
CA MET A 79 2.96 -10.46 -23.98
C MET A 79 4.04 -9.74 -24.79
N ASP A 80 5.27 -9.64 -24.29
CA ASP A 80 6.39 -9.01 -25.02
C ASP A 80 6.79 -9.84 -26.24
N ASP A 81 6.81 -11.17 -26.10
CA ASP A 81 7.20 -12.11 -27.15
C ASP A 81 6.12 -12.27 -28.23
N ASN A 82 4.83 -12.24 -27.85
CA ASN A 82 3.71 -12.43 -28.78
C ASN A 82 3.24 -11.14 -29.47
N VAL A 83 3.68 -9.97 -29.00
CA VAL A 83 3.41 -8.71 -29.70
C VAL A 83 4.39 -8.57 -30.86
N LYS A 84 3.94 -8.91 -32.08
CA LYS A 84 4.73 -8.75 -33.33
C LYS A 84 5.39 -7.36 -33.37
N LYS A 85 6.74 -7.34 -33.45
CA LYS A 85 7.54 -6.11 -33.61
C LYS A 85 7.30 -5.43 -34.97
N ASN A 86 6.87 -6.18 -35.98
CA ASN A 86 6.61 -5.68 -37.32
C ASN A 86 5.28 -6.23 -37.82
N ASN A 87 4.31 -5.34 -38.02
CA ASN A 87 3.31 -5.33 -39.11
C ASN A 87 2.21 -4.30 -38.79
N LEU A 88 2.58 -3.02 -38.92
CA LEU A 88 1.65 -2.01 -39.43
C LEU A 88 2.48 -0.95 -40.18
N PRO A 89 2.68 -1.12 -41.51
CA PRO A 89 3.26 -0.07 -42.32
C PRO A 89 2.18 0.96 -42.63
N LEU A 90 2.60 2.24 -42.65
CA LEU A 90 1.90 3.40 -43.25
C LEU A 90 0.88 4.12 -42.34
N TYR A 91 1.42 4.88 -41.38
CA TYR A 91 1.31 6.37 -41.25
C TYR A 91 1.33 6.93 -39.83
N PHE A 92 1.39 6.09 -38.78
CA PHE A 92 1.61 6.53 -37.39
C PHE A 92 2.46 5.52 -36.60
N GLY A 93 3.59 5.11 -37.19
CA GLY A 93 4.40 3.95 -36.74
C GLY A 93 5.12 4.12 -35.40
N ASP A 94 5.44 5.34 -34.98
CA ASP A 94 6.16 5.54 -33.73
C ASP A 94 5.25 5.54 -32.51
N TYR A 95 4.18 6.33 -32.50
CA TYR A 95 3.30 6.45 -31.33
C TYR A 95 2.66 5.11 -30.93
N THR A 96 2.45 4.19 -31.86
CA THR A 96 1.65 2.98 -31.68
C THR A 96 2.30 1.91 -30.79
N LEU A 97 3.60 1.60 -30.96
CA LEU A 97 4.29 0.61 -30.10
C LEU A 97 4.36 1.10 -28.64
N PHE A 98 4.68 2.38 -28.47
CA PHE A 98 4.82 3.02 -27.16
C PHE A 98 3.49 3.26 -26.46
N MET A 99 2.45 3.60 -27.22
CA MET A 99 1.08 3.67 -26.74
C MET A 99 0.55 2.30 -26.35
N LYS A 100 1.03 1.20 -26.98
CA LYS A 100 0.70 -0.18 -26.60
C LYS A 100 1.32 -0.57 -25.25
N TYR A 101 2.62 -0.30 -25.03
CA TYR A 101 3.25 -0.51 -23.72
C TYR A 101 2.66 0.42 -22.64
N SER A 102 2.40 1.68 -22.97
CA SER A 102 1.76 2.65 -22.08
C SER A 102 0.31 2.25 -21.74
N CYS A 103 -0.45 1.69 -22.69
CA CYS A 103 -1.78 1.13 -22.42
C CYS A 103 -1.73 -0.06 -21.46
N MET A 104 -0.75 -0.97 -21.60
CA MET A 104 -0.59 -2.09 -20.67
C MET A 104 -0.26 -1.63 -19.24
N PHE A 105 0.65 -0.67 -19.09
CA PHE A 105 0.94 -0.06 -17.78
C PHE A 105 -0.25 0.72 -17.25
N PHE A 106 -0.99 1.44 -18.10
CA PHE A 106 -2.19 2.18 -17.72
C PHE A 106 -3.30 1.25 -17.21
N VAL A 107 -3.56 0.12 -17.88
CA VAL A 107 -4.52 -0.91 -17.43
C VAL A 107 -4.11 -1.47 -16.06
N LYS A 108 -2.81 -1.69 -15.82
CA LYS A 108 -2.33 -2.10 -14.49
C LYS A 108 -2.55 -1.04 -13.41
N ILE A 109 -2.52 0.26 -13.76
CA ILE A 109 -2.74 1.36 -12.81
C ILE A 109 -4.23 1.61 -12.53
N LEU A 110 -5.12 1.28 -13.47
CA LEU A 110 -6.56 1.31 -13.24
C LEU A 110 -6.99 0.38 -12.10
N GLY A 111 -6.33 -0.78 -11.94
CA GLY A 111 -6.61 -1.74 -10.87
C GLY A 111 -6.63 -1.11 -9.47
N PRO A 112 -5.53 -0.47 -9.02
CA PRO A 112 -5.51 0.25 -7.76
C PRO A 112 -6.56 1.37 -7.63
N ILE A 113 -6.87 2.11 -8.71
CA ILE A 113 -7.91 3.15 -8.68
C ILE A 113 -9.27 2.52 -8.35
N VAL A 114 -9.66 1.49 -9.11
CA VAL A 114 -10.92 0.76 -8.89
C VAL A 114 -10.93 0.12 -7.50
N GLY A 115 -9.83 -0.50 -7.07
CA GLY A 115 -9.70 -1.12 -5.76
C GLY A 115 -9.91 -0.12 -4.60
N LEU A 116 -9.30 1.07 -4.68
CA LEU A 116 -9.46 2.12 -3.66
C LEU A 116 -10.87 2.74 -3.68
N LEU A 117 -11.50 2.89 -4.85
CA LEU A 117 -12.86 3.41 -4.95
C LEU A 117 -13.91 2.42 -4.44
N VAL A 118 -13.78 1.14 -4.79
CA VAL A 118 -14.61 0.07 -4.21
C VAL A 118 -14.35 -0.03 -2.71
N GLY A 119 -13.09 -0.02 -2.29
CA GLY A 119 -12.70 -0.02 -0.88
C GLY A 119 -13.24 1.18 -0.12
N SER A 120 -13.33 2.37 -0.74
CA SER A 120 -13.99 3.53 -0.16
C SER A 120 -15.46 3.24 0.15
N LYS A 121 -16.21 2.68 -0.81
CA LYS A 121 -17.63 2.37 -0.59
C LYS A 121 -17.83 1.28 0.45
N LEU A 122 -16.98 0.26 0.45
CA LEU A 122 -17.01 -0.80 1.46
C LEU A 122 -16.66 -0.28 2.87
N ASN A 123 -15.82 0.75 2.98
CA ASN A 123 -15.52 1.40 4.27
C ASN A 123 -16.67 2.27 4.79
N GLU A 124 -17.61 2.68 3.93
CA GLU A 124 -18.82 3.40 4.36
C GLU A 124 -19.88 2.45 4.93
N ILE A 125 -19.77 1.15 4.64
CA ILE A 125 -20.70 0.11 5.10
C ILE A 125 -20.09 -0.60 6.32
N TYR A 126 -20.87 -0.79 7.37
CA TYR A 126 -20.40 -1.46 8.58
C TYR A 126 -20.17 -2.96 8.36
N TYR A 127 -19.20 -3.57 9.03
CA TYR A 127 -18.71 -4.91 8.69
C TYR A 127 -19.76 -6.04 8.71
N ASN A 128 -20.81 -5.93 9.52
CA ASN A 128 -21.92 -6.90 9.62
C ASN A 128 -23.25 -6.34 9.07
N PHE A 129 -23.22 -5.22 8.34
CA PHE A 129 -24.38 -4.48 7.82
C PHE A 129 -25.35 -3.94 8.87
N ASP A 130 -25.08 -4.16 10.15
CA ASP A 130 -25.91 -3.76 11.28
C ASP A 130 -25.09 -2.94 12.30
N PRO A 131 -24.90 -1.63 12.06
CA PRO A 131 -24.12 -0.80 12.96
C PRO A 131 -24.82 -0.63 14.31
N PRO A 132 -24.05 -0.66 15.43
CA PRO A 132 -24.57 -0.27 16.73
C PRO A 132 -25.21 1.11 16.68
N GLN A 133 -26.24 1.31 17.49
CA GLN A 133 -26.93 2.61 17.57
C GLN A 133 -25.91 3.71 17.85
N GLY A 134 -25.99 4.78 17.05
CA GLY A 134 -25.13 5.95 17.15
C GLY A 134 -23.72 5.85 16.62
N LEU A 135 -23.30 4.67 16.15
CA LEU A 135 -22.06 4.54 15.42
C LEU A 135 -22.28 4.93 13.96
N THR A 136 -21.41 5.79 13.45
CA THR A 136 -21.42 6.34 12.10
C THR A 136 -20.05 6.14 11.43
N PRO A 137 -19.93 6.26 10.10
CA PRO A 137 -18.63 6.21 9.42
C PRO A 137 -17.64 7.32 9.83
N LEU A 138 -18.08 8.31 10.63
CA LEU A 138 -17.24 9.36 11.21
C LEU A 138 -16.55 8.92 12.51
N ASP A 139 -16.93 7.78 13.05
CA ASP A 139 -16.36 7.25 14.29
C ASP A 139 -15.01 6.56 14.05
N PRO A 140 -13.98 6.81 14.89
CA PRO A 140 -12.69 6.13 14.79
C PRO A 140 -12.78 4.64 15.14
N MET A 141 -13.89 4.21 15.75
CA MET A 141 -14.20 2.81 16.04
C MET A 141 -15.00 2.15 14.90
N TRP A 142 -15.30 2.88 13.84
CA TRP A 142 -15.99 2.32 12.69
C TRP A 142 -15.11 1.32 11.95
N ILE A 143 -15.64 0.11 11.74
CA ILE A 143 -14.97 -0.94 10.97
C ILE A 143 -15.78 -1.18 9.70
N GLY A 144 -15.16 -0.87 8.57
CA GLY A 144 -15.72 -1.09 7.24
C GLY A 144 -15.91 -2.56 6.89
N CYS A 145 -16.75 -2.84 5.90
CA CYS A 145 -17.01 -4.17 5.35
C CYS A 145 -15.86 -4.67 4.44
N TRP A 146 -14.67 -4.80 5.02
CA TRP A 146 -13.42 -5.10 4.32
C TRP A 146 -13.41 -6.47 3.62
N TRP A 147 -14.07 -7.48 4.20
CA TRP A 147 -14.06 -8.85 3.69
C TRP A 147 -14.84 -9.01 2.38
N LEU A 148 -15.86 -8.16 2.16
CA LEU A 148 -16.70 -8.21 0.96
C LEU A 148 -15.90 -7.92 -0.31
N GLY A 149 -14.83 -7.12 -0.21
CA GLY A 149 -13.94 -6.85 -1.34
C GLY A 149 -13.29 -8.12 -1.90
N PHE A 150 -12.87 -9.05 -1.04
CA PHE A 150 -12.28 -10.32 -1.48
C PHE A 150 -13.29 -11.19 -2.25
N LEU A 151 -14.56 -11.19 -1.84
CA LEU A 151 -15.62 -11.94 -2.53
C LEU A 151 -15.95 -11.34 -3.90
N ILE A 152 -16.05 -10.01 -3.98
CA ILE A 152 -16.32 -9.30 -5.24
C ILE A 152 -15.21 -9.58 -6.25
N PHE A 153 -13.95 -9.30 -5.89
CA PHE A 153 -12.82 -9.46 -6.82
C PHE A 153 -12.51 -10.93 -7.11
N GLY A 154 -12.66 -11.82 -6.12
CA GLY A 154 -12.50 -13.26 -6.33
C GLY A 154 -13.49 -13.81 -7.36
N SER A 155 -14.76 -13.41 -7.26
CA SER A 155 -15.81 -13.82 -8.22
C SER A 155 -15.57 -13.23 -9.61
N LEU A 156 -15.16 -11.97 -9.70
CA LEU A 156 -14.85 -11.32 -10.97
C LEU A 156 -13.63 -11.94 -11.68
N LEU A 157 -12.62 -12.37 -10.93
CA LEU A 157 -11.42 -13.02 -11.47
C LEU A 157 -11.67 -14.46 -11.93
N PHE A 158 -12.69 -15.13 -11.41
CA PHE A 158 -13.03 -16.50 -11.80
C PHE A 158 -13.30 -16.64 -13.30
N PHE A 159 -14.07 -15.72 -13.89
CA PHE A 159 -14.45 -15.82 -15.32
C PHE A 159 -13.26 -15.67 -16.27
N PRO A 160 -12.39 -14.64 -16.17
CA PRO A 160 -11.19 -14.56 -16.99
C PRO A 160 -10.24 -15.75 -16.80
N SER A 161 -10.10 -16.24 -15.56
CA SER A 161 -9.28 -17.44 -15.29
C SER A 161 -9.84 -18.68 -15.98
N LEU A 162 -11.16 -18.86 -16.01
CA LEU A 162 -11.80 -19.96 -16.74
C LEU A 162 -11.58 -19.84 -18.25
N VAL A 163 -11.69 -18.63 -18.80
CA VAL A 163 -11.42 -18.38 -20.24
C VAL A 163 -9.97 -18.69 -20.59
N LEU A 164 -9.01 -18.28 -19.75
CA LEU A 164 -7.60 -18.61 -19.93
C LEU A 164 -7.33 -20.11 -19.81
N PHE A 165 -8.03 -20.80 -18.91
CA PHE A 165 -7.93 -22.25 -18.74
C PHE A 165 -8.45 -23.02 -19.97
N LEU A 166 -9.49 -22.50 -20.63
CA LEU A 166 -10.06 -23.07 -21.85
C LEU A 166 -9.36 -22.57 -23.13
N PHE A 167 -8.34 -21.72 -23.01
CA PHE A 167 -7.62 -21.19 -24.16
C PHE A 167 -6.83 -22.33 -24.82
N PRO A 168 -7.02 -22.60 -26.12
CA PRO A 168 -6.37 -23.71 -26.80
C PRO A 168 -4.84 -23.50 -26.80
N SER A 169 -4.11 -24.51 -26.33
CA SER A 169 -2.65 -24.50 -26.21
C SER A 169 -1.93 -24.90 -27.51
N ASP A 170 -2.65 -25.09 -28.60
CA ASP A 170 -2.12 -25.77 -29.78
C ASP A 170 -1.45 -24.80 -30.76
N ASN A 171 -0.13 -24.74 -30.67
CA ASN A 171 0.83 -25.02 -31.77
C ASN A 171 2.21 -24.39 -31.50
N LEU A 172 2.99 -25.00 -30.59
CA LEU A 172 4.44 -24.79 -30.52
C LEU A 172 5.27 -26.09 -30.62
N ASP A 173 4.66 -27.25 -30.81
CA ASP A 173 5.38 -28.50 -31.07
C ASP A 173 4.62 -29.36 -32.09
N GLU A 174 4.67 -28.97 -33.37
CA GLU A 174 4.61 -29.96 -34.46
C GLU A 174 6.04 -30.38 -34.80
N ASP A 175 6.61 -31.24 -33.95
CA ASP A 175 7.58 -32.23 -34.42
C ASP A 175 7.20 -33.59 -33.84
N ASN A 176 6.71 -34.43 -34.75
CA ASN A 176 6.31 -35.81 -34.51
C ASN A 176 7.43 -36.59 -33.82
N ASN A 177 7.21 -37.02 -32.59
CA ASN A 177 7.58 -38.36 -32.14
C ASN A 177 6.77 -38.75 -30.90
N THR A 178 5.89 -39.72 -31.07
CA THR A 178 5.14 -40.38 -29.99
C THR A 178 6.10 -41.07 -29.03
N VAL A 179 6.46 -40.39 -27.93
CA VAL A 179 7.19 -40.99 -26.82
C VAL A 179 6.19 -41.60 -25.84
N LYS A 180 6.23 -42.92 -25.67
CA LYS A 180 5.55 -43.62 -24.57
C LYS A 180 6.12 -43.11 -23.24
N ILE A 181 5.34 -42.34 -22.49
CA ILE A 181 5.74 -41.81 -21.18
C ILE A 181 5.70 -42.96 -20.15
N SER A 182 6.85 -43.56 -19.86
CA SER A 182 7.08 -44.34 -18.64
C SER A 182 7.39 -43.38 -17.49
N LEU A 183 6.77 -43.56 -16.31
CA LEU A 183 6.85 -42.66 -15.16
C LEU A 183 8.25 -42.57 -14.51
N GLU A 184 9.20 -43.43 -14.89
CA GLU A 184 10.58 -43.42 -14.37
C GLU A 184 11.52 -42.44 -15.11
N GLU A 185 11.28 -42.14 -16.38
CA GLU A 185 12.07 -41.16 -17.14
C GLU A 185 11.85 -39.68 -16.72
N PRO A 186 10.63 -39.20 -16.39
CA PRO A 186 10.42 -37.81 -16.03
C PRO A 186 11.14 -37.42 -14.74
N LEU A 187 11.28 -38.31 -13.76
CA LEU A 187 11.89 -37.99 -12.46
C LEU A 187 13.42 -37.88 -12.55
N ALA A 188 14.06 -38.75 -13.34
CA ALA A 188 15.49 -38.67 -13.64
C ALA A 188 15.82 -37.45 -14.53
N ARG A 189 14.98 -37.15 -15.53
CA ARG A 189 15.08 -35.92 -16.32
C ARG A 189 14.83 -34.67 -15.49
N LEU A 190 13.90 -34.70 -14.52
CA LEU A 190 13.69 -33.60 -13.58
C LEU A 190 14.96 -33.36 -12.75
N HIS A 191 15.58 -34.43 -12.23
CA HIS A 191 16.78 -34.33 -11.38
C HIS A 191 17.99 -33.78 -12.17
N SER A 192 18.21 -34.26 -13.40
CA SER A 192 19.28 -33.73 -14.26
C SER A 192 18.98 -32.29 -14.70
N TRP A 193 17.73 -31.99 -15.05
CA TRP A 193 17.26 -30.64 -15.40
C TRP A 193 17.40 -29.65 -14.24
N THR A 194 17.07 -30.06 -13.00
CA THR A 194 17.25 -29.21 -11.81
C THR A 194 18.71 -28.97 -11.44
N ASN A 195 19.58 -29.98 -11.59
CA ASN A 195 21.00 -29.80 -11.25
C ASN A 195 21.69 -28.87 -12.25
N ASP A 196 21.44 -29.01 -13.55
CA ASP A 196 22.02 -28.15 -14.58
C ASP A 196 21.49 -26.71 -14.46
N HIS A 197 20.16 -26.53 -14.35
CA HIS A 197 19.54 -25.21 -14.22
C HIS A 197 19.85 -24.51 -12.88
N SER A 198 20.07 -25.26 -11.80
CA SER A 198 20.48 -24.64 -10.52
C SER A 198 21.87 -24.03 -10.63
N SER A 199 22.81 -24.73 -11.28
CA SER A 199 24.17 -24.23 -11.48
C SER A 199 24.19 -23.01 -12.42
N GLU A 200 23.40 -23.03 -13.49
CA GLU A 200 23.20 -21.89 -14.40
C GLU A 200 22.54 -20.70 -13.71
N PHE A 201 21.56 -20.94 -12.83
CA PHE A 201 20.93 -19.90 -12.04
C PHE A 201 21.94 -19.22 -11.10
N PHE A 202 22.72 -19.99 -10.34
CA PHE A 202 23.73 -19.42 -9.43
C PHE A 202 24.84 -18.68 -10.20
N SER A 203 25.24 -19.20 -11.35
CA SER A 203 26.19 -18.52 -12.25
C SER A 203 25.63 -17.19 -12.74
N THR A 204 24.37 -17.17 -13.20
CA THR A 204 23.68 -15.96 -13.65
C THR A 204 23.55 -14.95 -12.50
N VAL A 205 23.14 -15.38 -11.30
CA VAL A 205 23.05 -14.51 -10.12
C VAL A 205 24.42 -13.90 -9.78
N ARG A 206 25.50 -14.69 -9.85
CA ARG A 206 26.86 -14.18 -9.64
C ARG A 206 27.24 -13.12 -10.68
N LEU A 207 26.86 -13.31 -11.95
CA LEU A 207 27.05 -12.32 -13.01
C LEU A 207 26.25 -11.03 -12.73
N LEU A 208 25.01 -11.15 -12.26
CA LEU A 208 24.17 -10.00 -11.88
C LEU A 208 24.81 -9.17 -10.78
N PHE A 209 25.36 -9.80 -9.74
CA PHE A 209 26.05 -9.09 -8.65
C PHE A 209 27.38 -8.44 -9.08
N ARG A 210 28.00 -8.91 -10.18
CA ARG A 210 29.18 -8.27 -10.75
C ARG A 210 28.85 -7.02 -11.56
N ASN A 211 27.61 -6.85 -11.98
CA ASN A 211 27.19 -5.70 -12.76
C ASN A 211 26.85 -4.50 -11.84
N PRO A 212 27.68 -3.43 -11.82
CA PRO A 212 27.50 -2.33 -10.88
C PRO A 212 26.23 -1.50 -11.14
N ILE A 213 25.74 -1.47 -12.39
CA ILE A 213 24.48 -0.79 -12.75
C ILE A 213 23.30 -1.56 -12.16
N TYR A 214 23.29 -2.88 -12.34
CA TYR A 214 22.23 -3.73 -11.82
C TYR A 214 22.16 -3.70 -10.29
N VAL A 215 23.31 -3.84 -9.62
CA VAL A 215 23.40 -3.81 -8.15
C VAL A 215 22.93 -2.46 -7.60
N GLY A 216 23.40 -1.35 -8.18
CA GLY A 216 22.96 -0.01 -7.76
C GLY A 216 21.46 0.21 -7.97
N ALA A 217 20.93 -0.20 -9.13
CA ALA A 217 19.49 -0.08 -9.39
C ALA A 217 18.67 -0.96 -8.46
N MET A 218 19.14 -2.18 -8.15
CA MET A 218 18.48 -3.11 -7.24
C MET A 218 18.45 -2.60 -5.80
N LEU A 219 19.57 -2.10 -5.27
CA LEU A 219 19.64 -1.54 -3.92
C LEU A 219 18.71 -0.33 -3.75
N GLY A 220 18.71 0.60 -4.71
CA GLY A 220 17.81 1.75 -4.71
C GLY A 220 16.35 1.31 -4.70
N ARG A 221 15.98 0.33 -5.54
CA ARG A 221 14.63 -0.24 -5.57
C ARG A 221 14.22 -0.89 -4.25
N ILE A 222 15.11 -1.61 -3.57
CA ILE A 222 14.83 -2.21 -2.26
C ILE A 222 14.50 -1.11 -1.25
N VAL A 223 15.33 -0.07 -1.16
CA VAL A 223 15.12 1.05 -0.23
C VAL A 223 13.83 1.82 -0.55
N ASP A 224 13.58 2.11 -1.82
CA ASP A 224 12.36 2.79 -2.27
C ASP A 224 11.09 2.01 -1.93
N VAL A 225 11.09 0.70 -2.18
CA VAL A 225 9.93 -0.15 -1.91
C VAL A 225 9.74 -0.31 -0.40
N LEU A 226 10.82 -0.38 0.38
CA LEU A 226 10.76 -0.43 1.85
C LEU A 226 10.14 0.84 2.42
N ALA A 227 10.49 2.01 1.87
CA ALA A 227 9.89 3.28 2.24
C ALA A 227 8.41 3.35 1.84
N PHE A 228 8.11 3.07 0.58
CA PHE A 228 6.77 3.26 0.01
C PHE A 228 5.72 2.29 0.55
N LYS A 229 6.02 0.99 0.66
CA LYS A 229 5.01 -0.03 0.93
C LYS A 229 4.29 0.17 2.26
N GLY A 230 5.03 0.26 3.35
CA GLY A 230 4.47 0.42 4.68
C GLY A 230 3.94 1.83 4.89
N PHE A 231 4.61 2.87 4.36
CA PHE A 231 4.04 4.21 4.35
C PHE A 231 2.64 4.22 3.73
N PHE A 232 2.47 3.61 2.54
CA PHE A 232 1.18 3.53 1.85
C PHE A 232 0.12 2.75 2.64
N VAL A 233 0.50 1.63 3.28
CA VAL A 233 -0.42 0.82 4.11
C VAL A 233 -0.93 1.61 5.31
N PHE A 234 -0.06 2.36 5.98
CA PHE A 234 -0.42 3.15 7.15
C PHE A 234 -0.94 4.56 6.82
N LEU A 235 -0.86 5.00 5.56
CA LEU A 235 -1.24 6.35 5.14
C LEU A 235 -2.71 6.66 5.46
N GLY A 236 -3.62 5.70 5.21
CA GLY A 236 -5.03 5.87 5.55
C GLY A 236 -5.24 6.13 7.04
N LYS A 237 -4.59 5.35 7.90
CA LYS A 237 -4.64 5.50 9.36
C LYS A 237 -3.99 6.81 9.83
N TYR A 238 -2.86 7.19 9.25
CA TYR A 238 -2.21 8.48 9.52
C TYR A 238 -3.15 9.65 9.21
N LEU A 239 -3.80 9.65 8.05
CA LEU A 239 -4.68 10.73 7.63
C LEU A 239 -5.92 10.86 8.52
N GLU A 240 -6.47 9.73 8.98
CA GLU A 240 -7.57 9.72 9.96
C GLU A 240 -7.13 10.35 11.29
N ILE A 241 -5.97 9.92 11.82
CA ILE A 241 -5.45 10.43 13.10
C ILE A 241 -5.05 11.91 13.00
N GLN A 242 -4.39 12.33 11.91
CA GLN A 242 -3.87 13.69 11.78
C GLN A 242 -4.96 14.72 11.46
N PHE A 243 -5.91 14.38 10.57
CA PHE A 243 -6.89 15.34 10.05
C PHE A 243 -8.33 15.07 10.54
N GLY A 244 -8.60 13.96 11.23
CA GLY A 244 -9.94 13.63 11.72
C GLY A 244 -10.94 13.31 10.60
N VAL A 245 -10.44 12.89 9.43
CA VAL A 245 -11.26 12.60 8.26
C VAL A 245 -11.58 11.10 8.21
N PRO A 246 -12.83 10.70 7.92
CA PRO A 246 -13.19 9.28 7.87
C PRO A 246 -12.50 8.52 6.73
N GLN A 247 -12.24 7.23 6.96
CA GLN A 247 -11.52 6.34 6.03
C GLN A 247 -12.12 6.34 4.61
N TYR A 248 -13.44 6.29 4.46
CA TYR A 248 -14.06 6.26 3.13
C TYR A 248 -13.70 7.50 2.30
N ARG A 249 -13.61 8.69 2.92
CA ARG A 249 -13.26 9.93 2.21
C ARG A 249 -11.78 9.92 1.84
N ILE A 250 -10.91 9.49 2.76
CA ILE A 250 -9.46 9.36 2.51
C ILE A 250 -9.18 8.45 1.31
N GLN A 251 -9.83 7.28 1.24
CA GLN A 251 -9.66 6.34 0.13
C GLN A 251 -10.06 6.93 -1.23
N LYS A 252 -11.11 7.79 -1.28
CA LYS A 252 -11.49 8.52 -2.52
C LYS A 252 -10.37 9.47 -2.97
N TYR A 253 -9.79 10.23 -2.04
CA TYR A 253 -8.69 11.13 -2.35
C TYR A 253 -7.43 10.37 -2.78
N LEU A 254 -7.07 9.28 -2.10
CA LEU A 254 -5.94 8.43 -2.50
C LEU A 254 -6.11 7.90 -3.93
N ALA A 255 -7.32 7.46 -4.29
CA ALA A 255 -7.63 7.03 -5.65
C ALA A 255 -7.52 8.19 -6.66
N GLY A 256 -8.17 9.32 -6.36
CA GLY A 256 -8.35 10.43 -7.30
C GLY A 256 -7.12 11.32 -7.51
N THR A 257 -6.29 11.52 -6.48
CA THR A 257 -5.11 12.41 -6.58
C THR A 257 -3.79 11.64 -6.51
N GLY A 258 -3.68 10.67 -5.60
CA GLY A 258 -2.47 9.86 -5.43
C GLY A 258 -2.21 8.94 -6.63
N VAL A 259 -3.12 8.01 -6.90
CA VAL A 259 -2.92 7.01 -7.95
C VAL A 259 -3.04 7.60 -9.35
N VAL A 260 -4.00 8.50 -9.60
CA VAL A 260 -4.10 9.22 -10.88
C VAL A 260 -2.86 10.08 -11.13
N GLY A 261 -2.36 10.78 -10.11
CA GLY A 261 -1.10 11.54 -10.22
C GLY A 261 0.07 10.64 -10.62
N PHE A 262 0.17 9.46 -10.00
CA PHE A 262 1.16 8.46 -10.39
C PHE A 262 1.00 7.98 -11.83
N ALA A 263 -0.24 7.73 -12.28
CA ALA A 263 -0.55 7.35 -13.67
C ALA A 263 -0.10 8.40 -14.68
N CYS A 264 -0.45 9.67 -14.43
CA CYS A 264 0.00 10.80 -15.23
C CYS A 264 1.53 10.88 -15.26
N GLY A 265 2.17 10.68 -14.10
CA GLY A 265 3.61 10.59 -13.99
C GLY A 265 4.22 9.53 -14.91
N VAL A 266 3.69 8.31 -14.89
CA VAL A 266 4.14 7.21 -15.76
C VAL A 266 4.06 7.61 -17.24
N ILE A 267 2.96 8.23 -17.67
CA ILE A 267 2.79 8.72 -19.05
C ILE A 267 3.82 9.83 -19.36
N ILE A 268 4.05 10.78 -18.45
CA ILE A 268 5.04 11.85 -18.62
C ILE A 268 6.45 11.27 -18.74
N GLY A 269 6.85 10.36 -17.85
CA GLY A 269 8.16 9.70 -17.89
C GLY A 269 8.33 8.89 -19.18
N SER A 270 7.26 8.26 -19.60
CA SER A 270 7.16 7.54 -20.86
C SER A 270 7.44 8.48 -22.06
N VAL A 271 6.68 9.57 -22.19
CA VAL A 271 6.88 10.55 -23.27
C VAL A 271 8.27 11.21 -23.18
N ALA A 272 8.76 11.48 -21.98
CA ALA A 272 10.07 12.09 -21.74
C ALA A 272 11.23 11.22 -22.25
N MET A 273 11.17 9.90 -22.06
CA MET A 273 12.17 8.96 -22.58
C MET A 273 12.38 9.14 -24.08
N ARG A 274 11.28 9.33 -24.83
CA ARG A 274 11.30 9.49 -26.28
C ARG A 274 11.68 10.91 -26.70
N LYS A 275 10.98 11.90 -26.16
CA LYS A 275 11.16 13.30 -26.57
C LYS A 275 12.57 13.82 -26.29
N PHE A 276 13.17 13.39 -25.19
CA PHE A 276 14.51 13.84 -24.78
C PHE A 276 15.61 12.82 -25.09
N HIS A 277 15.28 11.69 -25.76
CA HIS A 277 16.21 10.59 -26.04
C HIS A 277 17.06 10.25 -24.80
N LEU A 278 16.39 9.93 -23.69
CA LEU A 278 17.05 9.66 -22.43
C LEU A 278 17.80 8.32 -22.51
N GLN A 279 19.12 8.38 -22.67
CA GLN A 279 20.00 7.21 -22.73
C GLN A 279 20.98 7.22 -21.54
N GLY A 280 21.33 6.03 -21.04
CA GLY A 280 22.28 5.80 -19.95
C GLY A 280 22.19 6.82 -18.82
N ARG A 281 23.22 7.66 -18.69
CA ARG A 281 23.30 8.71 -17.65
C ARG A 281 22.14 9.68 -17.65
N LYS A 282 21.64 10.12 -18.83
CA LYS A 282 20.53 11.08 -18.89
C LYS A 282 19.26 10.48 -18.26
N ALA A 283 19.00 9.20 -18.50
CA ALA A 283 17.88 8.49 -17.90
C ALA A 283 18.08 8.29 -16.40
N ALA A 284 19.29 7.90 -15.96
CA ALA A 284 19.59 7.76 -14.53
C ALA A 284 19.47 9.10 -13.78
N THR A 285 19.91 10.21 -14.38
CA THR A 285 19.73 11.56 -13.83
C THR A 285 18.26 11.95 -13.74
N TRP A 286 17.44 11.61 -14.74
CA TRP A 286 16.00 11.83 -14.69
C TRP A 286 15.36 11.11 -13.49
N VAL A 287 15.72 9.85 -13.27
CA VAL A 287 15.25 9.07 -12.12
C VAL A 287 15.65 9.75 -10.81
N ALA A 288 16.92 10.12 -10.66
CA ALA A 288 17.44 10.78 -9.45
C ALA A 288 16.74 12.11 -9.16
N VAL A 289 16.50 12.94 -10.19
CA VAL A 289 15.78 14.20 -10.04
C VAL A 289 14.34 13.95 -9.58
N GLY A 290 13.64 12.99 -10.19
CA GLY A 290 12.29 12.61 -9.74
C GLY A 290 12.26 12.10 -8.31
N SER A 291 13.25 11.28 -7.92
CA SER A 291 13.43 10.80 -6.55
C SER A 291 13.66 11.94 -5.55
N LEU A 292 14.54 12.90 -5.89
CA LEU A 292 14.84 14.05 -5.06
C LEU A 292 13.62 14.96 -4.86
N VAL A 293 12.90 15.30 -5.94
CA VAL A 293 11.69 16.13 -5.86
C VAL A 293 10.63 15.45 -5.00
N ALA A 294 10.42 14.15 -5.18
CA ALA A 294 9.48 13.38 -4.35
C ALA A 294 9.89 13.35 -2.87
N ALA A 295 11.20 13.27 -2.57
CA ALA A 295 11.70 13.34 -1.19
C ALA A 295 11.44 14.72 -0.56
N LEU A 296 11.73 15.80 -1.27
CA LEU A 296 11.47 17.18 -0.82
C LEU A 296 9.98 17.42 -0.56
N LEU A 297 9.10 16.94 -1.43
CA LEU A 297 7.65 17.03 -1.24
C LEU A 297 7.17 16.23 -0.03
N SER A 298 7.81 15.10 0.30
CA SER A 298 7.50 14.39 1.53
C SER A 298 7.92 15.18 2.78
N PHE A 299 9.09 15.82 2.77
CA PHE A 299 9.49 16.68 3.89
C PHE A 299 8.54 17.88 4.03
N ALA A 300 8.09 18.46 2.92
CA ALA A 300 7.05 19.49 2.93
C ALA A 300 5.76 18.99 3.58
N ASN A 301 5.33 17.75 3.31
CA ASN A 301 4.19 17.13 3.99
C ASN A 301 4.42 16.92 5.50
N GLY A 302 5.66 16.76 5.95
CA GLY A 302 5.99 16.76 7.38
C GLY A 302 5.69 18.10 8.09
N ALA A 303 5.69 19.21 7.35
CA ALA A 303 5.30 20.53 7.85
C ALA A 303 3.78 20.77 7.81
N VAL A 304 3.04 19.97 7.03
CA VAL A 304 1.58 20.07 6.91
C VAL A 304 0.92 19.30 8.05
N GLY A 305 0.66 19.98 9.16
CA GLY A 305 -0.01 19.44 10.33
C GLY A 305 -1.37 20.07 10.59
N CYS A 306 -2.34 19.25 11.00
CA CYS A 306 -3.53 19.70 11.72
C CYS A 306 -3.67 18.93 13.03
N LYS A 307 -4.34 19.52 14.03
CA LYS A 307 -4.76 18.83 15.24
C LYS A 307 -6.21 18.39 15.09
N SER A 308 -6.41 17.09 14.92
CA SER A 308 -7.74 16.47 14.95
C SER A 308 -8.28 16.38 16.38
N VAL A 309 -9.53 15.94 16.53
CA VAL A 309 -10.15 15.63 17.83
C VAL A 309 -9.30 14.66 18.65
N ILE A 310 -8.73 13.63 18.01
CA ILE A 310 -7.84 12.66 18.67
C ILE A 310 -6.56 13.34 19.17
N GLY A 311 -5.99 14.23 18.36
CA GLY A 311 -4.82 15.02 18.75
C GLY A 311 -5.09 15.91 19.96
N GLN A 312 -6.23 16.61 19.99
CA GLN A 312 -6.63 17.48 21.11
C GLN A 312 -6.84 16.69 22.41
N ILE A 313 -7.49 15.52 22.34
CA ILE A 313 -7.64 14.63 23.51
C ILE A 313 -6.28 14.09 23.96
N GLY A 314 -5.36 13.83 23.03
CA GLY A 314 -3.98 13.48 23.34
C GLY A 314 -3.26 14.54 24.16
N GLU A 315 -3.38 15.81 23.77
CA GLU A 315 -2.78 16.94 24.52
C GLU A 315 -3.39 17.11 25.90
N GLN A 316 -4.73 17.02 26.00
CA GLN A 316 -5.42 17.01 27.31
C GLN A 316 -4.96 15.84 28.17
N GLY A 317 -4.78 14.66 27.58
CA GLY A 317 -4.27 13.47 28.25
C GLY A 317 -2.86 13.70 28.80
N VAL A 318 -1.93 14.20 27.99
CA VAL A 318 -0.56 14.50 28.45
C VAL A 318 -0.57 15.55 29.56
N ALA A 319 -1.36 16.61 29.43
CA ALA A 319 -1.46 17.67 30.45
C ALA A 319 -2.01 17.16 31.79
N ASN A 320 -2.93 16.20 31.75
CA ASN A 320 -3.62 15.67 32.94
C ASN A 320 -3.09 14.29 33.38
N ASN A 321 -1.89 13.87 32.95
CA ASN A 321 -1.32 12.54 33.25
C ASN A 321 -2.27 11.37 32.92
N PHE A 322 -2.97 11.47 31.79
CA PHE A 322 -3.96 10.52 31.27
C PHE A 322 -5.15 10.27 32.21
N SER A 323 -5.39 11.20 33.14
CA SER A 323 -6.62 11.27 33.92
C SER A 323 -7.62 12.15 33.16
N PHE A 324 -8.77 11.57 32.81
CA PHE A 324 -9.88 12.30 32.20
C PHE A 324 -11.00 12.44 33.23
N PRO A 325 -10.88 13.39 34.18
CA PRO A 325 -11.83 13.52 35.27
C PRO A 325 -13.21 13.86 34.74
N SER A 326 -14.22 13.12 35.17
CA SER A 326 -15.61 13.55 35.07
C SER A 326 -15.86 14.68 36.08
N CYS A 327 -16.68 15.67 35.73
CA CYS A 327 -17.06 16.68 36.74
C CYS A 327 -17.96 16.09 37.85
N ARG A 328 -18.50 14.88 37.64
CA ARG A 328 -19.24 14.07 38.61
C ARG A 328 -18.52 12.77 38.94
N LYS A 329 -18.16 12.57 40.23
CA LYS A 329 -17.44 11.35 40.70
C LYS A 329 -18.34 10.12 40.80
N ASP A 330 -19.65 10.31 40.88
CA ASP A 330 -20.66 9.25 40.97
C ASP A 330 -20.81 8.42 39.69
N CYS A 331 -20.24 8.86 38.57
CA CYS A 331 -20.44 8.22 37.28
C CYS A 331 -19.50 7.05 36.94
N VAL A 332 -18.35 6.93 37.63
CA VAL A 332 -17.36 5.86 37.42
C VAL A 332 -17.00 5.71 35.93
N CYS A 333 -16.37 6.75 35.35
CA CYS A 333 -16.04 6.80 33.93
C CYS A 333 -14.66 6.22 33.56
N ASP A 334 -13.90 5.74 34.56
CA ASP A 334 -12.58 5.16 34.34
C ASP A 334 -12.67 3.81 33.60
N GLY A 335 -11.83 3.63 32.58
CA GLY A 335 -11.80 2.40 31.77
C GLY A 335 -13.01 2.22 30.83
N MET A 336 -13.84 3.25 30.67
CA MET A 336 -14.97 3.23 29.74
C MET A 336 -14.52 3.38 28.28
N PRO A 337 -15.34 2.92 27.30
CA PRO A 337 -14.98 2.97 25.88
C PRO A 337 -14.66 4.39 25.41
N PHE A 338 -13.64 4.50 24.57
CA PHE A 338 -13.27 5.75 23.90
C PHE A 338 -14.34 6.11 22.85
N TYR A 339 -15.00 7.26 23.03
CA TYR A 339 -16.03 7.75 22.12
C TYR A 339 -15.97 9.28 22.09
N PRO A 340 -15.05 9.88 21.32
CA PRO A 340 -14.82 11.31 21.40
C PRO A 340 -16.04 12.09 20.91
N VAL A 341 -16.43 13.12 21.68
CA VAL A 341 -17.55 14.04 21.41
C VAL A 341 -17.13 15.47 21.71
N CYS A 342 -17.84 16.44 21.14
CA CYS A 342 -17.61 17.85 21.37
C CYS A 342 -18.89 18.57 21.83
N ASN A 343 -18.74 19.65 22.59
CA ASN A 343 -19.86 20.57 22.85
C ASN A 343 -20.07 21.50 21.63
N THR A 344 -21.11 22.33 21.65
CA THR A 344 -21.41 23.28 20.56
C THR A 344 -20.38 24.39 20.35
N LYS A 345 -19.43 24.57 21.28
CA LYS A 345 -18.27 25.47 21.12
C LYS A 345 -17.07 24.77 20.47
N GLY A 346 -17.11 23.44 20.33
CA GLY A 346 -16.03 22.62 19.80
C GLY A 346 -15.05 22.08 20.85
N ASP A 347 -15.32 22.23 22.15
CA ASP A 347 -14.47 21.65 23.20
C ASP A 347 -14.62 20.13 23.23
N VAL A 348 -13.49 19.41 23.25
CA VAL A 348 -13.44 17.95 23.15
C VAL A 348 -13.55 17.25 24.50
N PHE A 349 -14.23 16.11 24.50
CA PHE A 349 -14.36 15.20 25.65
C PHE A 349 -14.00 13.76 25.24
N TYR A 350 -13.39 13.01 26.17
CA TYR A 350 -13.01 11.59 25.96
C TYR A 350 -14.22 10.71 25.62
N SER A 351 -15.33 10.89 26.34
CA SER A 351 -16.61 10.24 26.07
C SER A 351 -17.79 11.02 26.67
N PRO A 352 -19.04 10.68 26.32
CA PRO A 352 -20.23 11.29 26.92
C PRO A 352 -20.30 11.11 28.45
N CYS A 353 -19.65 10.07 29.01
CA CYS A 353 -19.56 9.87 30.46
C CYS A 353 -18.74 11.00 31.12
N GLN A 354 -17.58 11.33 30.57
CA GLN A 354 -16.76 12.45 31.05
C GLN A 354 -17.44 13.80 30.84
N ALA A 355 -18.29 13.93 29.82
CA ALA A 355 -19.14 15.10 29.61
C ALA A 355 -20.35 15.17 30.57
N GLY A 356 -20.57 14.18 31.43
CA GLY A 356 -21.59 14.21 32.47
C GLY A 356 -23.00 13.83 32.01
N CYS A 357 -23.16 13.27 30.81
CA CYS A 357 -24.46 13.00 30.21
C CYS A 357 -25.20 11.85 30.92
N PRO A 358 -26.39 12.09 31.52
CA PRO A 358 -27.12 11.08 32.27
C PRO A 358 -27.85 10.09 31.34
N LEU A 359 -28.12 8.89 31.86
CA LEU A 359 -29.00 7.90 31.22
C LEU A 359 -30.47 8.16 31.61
N SER A 360 -31.02 9.30 31.21
CA SER A 360 -32.40 9.73 31.49
C SER A 360 -32.97 10.59 30.36
N GLY A 361 -34.26 10.91 30.41
CA GLY A 361 -34.88 11.88 29.50
C GLY A 361 -34.72 11.51 28.02
N ALA A 362 -34.30 12.48 27.21
CA ALA A 362 -34.06 12.29 25.78
C ALA A 362 -32.93 11.27 25.50
N ASN A 363 -31.93 11.16 26.38
CA ASN A 363 -30.84 10.19 26.22
C ASN A 363 -31.29 8.74 26.38
N PHE A 364 -32.34 8.49 27.16
CA PHE A 364 -32.95 7.17 27.24
C PHE A 364 -33.72 6.81 25.95
N SER A 365 -34.24 7.81 25.24
CA SER A 365 -34.93 7.60 23.96
C SER A 365 -33.99 7.23 22.82
N ILE A 366 -32.71 7.62 22.90
CA ILE A 366 -31.65 7.21 21.97
C ILE A 366 -31.58 5.68 21.85
N TYR A 367 -31.77 4.97 22.97
CA TYR A 367 -31.80 3.51 23.01
C TYR A 367 -33.06 2.89 22.35
N THR A 368 -34.20 3.58 22.36
CA THR A 368 -35.51 2.98 22.02
C THR A 368 -36.05 3.33 20.63
N LYS A 369 -35.58 4.39 19.96
CA LYS A 369 -36.24 4.93 18.75
C LYS A 369 -35.32 5.36 17.59
N MET A 370 -34.00 5.28 17.71
CA MET A 370 -33.11 5.81 16.67
C MET A 370 -32.87 4.83 15.51
N GLU A 371 -32.94 5.34 14.29
CA GLU A 371 -32.48 4.65 13.09
C GLU A 371 -30.96 4.44 13.14
N LYS A 372 -30.53 3.26 12.72
CA LYS A 372 -29.12 2.87 12.69
C LYS A 372 -28.35 3.76 11.71
N GLY A 373 -27.21 4.31 12.13
CA GLY A 373 -26.33 5.13 11.28
C GLY A 373 -26.57 6.64 11.32
N MET A 374 -27.43 7.15 12.20
CA MET A 374 -27.53 8.60 12.46
C MET A 374 -26.61 9.05 13.61
N PRO A 375 -26.08 10.28 13.55
CA PRO A 375 -25.25 10.84 14.62
C PRO A 375 -26.06 11.08 15.89
N LEU A 376 -25.43 10.84 17.05
CA LEU A 376 -26.06 11.02 18.35
C LEU A 376 -25.70 12.36 18.97
N THR A 377 -26.75 13.10 19.34
CA THR A 377 -26.65 14.23 20.25
C THR A 377 -27.07 13.78 21.64
N PHE A 378 -26.13 13.85 22.57
CA PHE A 378 -26.36 13.63 24.00
C PHE A 378 -26.76 14.96 24.63
N THR A 379 -27.85 14.98 25.38
CA THR A 379 -28.39 16.17 26.04
C THR A 379 -28.29 16.06 27.56
N GLU A 380 -28.60 17.13 28.29
CA GLU A 380 -28.54 17.17 29.76
C GLU A 380 -27.13 16.86 30.31
N CYS A 381 -26.09 17.12 29.53
CA CYS A 381 -24.70 16.91 29.88
C CYS A 381 -24.19 18.07 30.76
N GLU A 382 -24.20 17.86 32.07
CA GLU A 382 -23.82 18.87 33.08
C GLU A 382 -22.39 19.41 32.90
N CYS A 383 -21.46 18.60 32.37
CA CYS A 383 -20.06 18.98 32.22
C CYS A 383 -19.74 19.56 30.84
N SER A 384 -20.74 19.77 29.98
CA SER A 384 -20.55 20.29 28.62
C SER A 384 -20.00 21.72 28.58
N GLY A 385 -20.24 22.54 29.61
CA GLY A 385 -19.78 23.94 29.66
C GLY A 385 -20.55 24.89 28.71
N THR A 386 -21.71 24.46 28.21
CA THR A 386 -22.58 25.20 27.29
C THR A 386 -24.03 25.25 27.79
N SER A 387 -24.81 26.24 27.34
CA SER A 387 -26.17 26.50 27.82
C SER A 387 -27.20 25.46 27.36
N ASP A 388 -26.94 24.83 26.21
CA ASP A 388 -27.72 23.75 25.61
C ASP A 388 -27.48 22.39 26.28
N LEU A 389 -26.47 22.28 27.16
CA LEU A 389 -26.09 21.06 27.86
C LEU A 389 -25.96 19.86 26.92
N ALA A 390 -25.42 20.08 25.72
CA ALA A 390 -25.41 19.09 24.66
C ALA A 390 -24.00 18.81 24.15
N VAL A 391 -23.71 17.54 23.88
CA VAL A 391 -22.49 17.11 23.20
C VAL A 391 -22.84 16.15 22.06
N SER A 392 -22.11 16.26 20.96
CA SER A 392 -22.28 15.40 19.78
C SER A 392 -20.94 15.28 19.06
N ARG A 393 -20.83 14.25 18.22
CA ARG A 393 -19.71 14.17 17.27
C ARG A 393 -19.80 15.22 16.18
N ASP A 394 -21.01 15.61 15.80
CA ASP A 394 -21.23 16.59 14.74
C ASP A 394 -20.81 17.99 15.13
N TYR A 395 -20.71 18.25 16.44
CA TYR A 395 -20.20 19.52 16.96
C TYR A 395 -18.67 19.60 16.93
N CYS A 396 -17.97 18.50 16.61
CA CYS A 396 -16.53 18.53 16.51
C CYS A 396 -16.09 19.23 15.21
N PRO A 397 -15.34 20.34 15.31
CA PRO A 397 -14.92 21.07 14.13
C PRO A 397 -13.99 20.19 13.29
N THR A 398 -14.32 20.04 12.00
CA THR A 398 -13.45 19.38 11.01
C THR A 398 -12.95 20.37 9.96
N GLU A 399 -13.58 21.54 9.86
CA GLU A 399 -13.30 22.52 8.81
C GLU A 399 -11.94 23.19 8.94
N HIS A 400 -11.43 23.37 10.18
CA HIS A 400 -10.13 23.98 10.43
C HIS A 400 -8.96 23.17 9.85
N CYS A 401 -9.17 21.88 9.59
CA CYS A 401 -8.19 20.99 8.97
C CYS A 401 -8.30 20.88 7.44
N ASN A 402 -9.37 21.38 6.82
CA ASN A 402 -9.63 21.18 5.40
C ASN A 402 -8.51 21.76 4.52
N LYS A 403 -8.01 22.96 4.84
CA LYS A 403 -6.94 23.62 4.08
C LYS A 403 -5.66 22.77 4.08
N GLN A 404 -5.23 22.31 5.25
CA GLN A 404 -4.03 21.49 5.42
C GLN A 404 -4.21 20.11 4.78
N PHE A 405 -5.41 19.52 4.89
CA PHE A 405 -5.75 18.26 4.22
C PHE A 405 -5.62 18.37 2.69
N HIS A 406 -6.14 19.44 2.09
CA HIS A 406 -5.99 19.68 0.65
C HIS A 406 -4.54 19.97 0.25
N MET A 407 -3.79 20.74 1.04
CA MET A 407 -2.35 20.97 0.83
C MET A 407 -1.55 19.66 0.85
N PHE A 408 -1.85 18.77 1.78
CA PHE A 408 -1.23 17.44 1.86
C PHE A 408 -1.43 16.65 0.56
N PHE A 409 -2.67 16.57 0.07
CA PHE A 409 -2.99 15.83 -1.14
C PHE A 409 -2.44 16.50 -2.41
N PHE A 410 -2.33 17.83 -2.44
CA PHE A 410 -1.68 18.54 -3.52
C PHE A 410 -0.18 18.18 -3.62
N ASN A 411 0.54 18.27 -2.50
CA ASN A 411 1.96 17.87 -2.43
C ASN A 411 2.13 16.38 -2.75
N GLN A 412 1.24 15.53 -2.24
CA GLN A 412 1.26 14.09 -2.51
C GLN A 412 1.02 13.77 -3.99
N ALA A 413 0.10 14.48 -4.65
CA ALA A 413 -0.17 14.31 -6.08
C ALA A 413 1.03 14.74 -6.94
N LEU A 414 1.64 15.88 -6.63
CA LEU A 414 2.89 16.30 -7.29
C LEU A 414 4.00 15.25 -7.08
N GLY A 415 4.19 14.78 -5.85
CA GLY A 415 5.17 13.75 -5.53
C GLY A 415 4.91 12.44 -6.27
N ALA A 416 3.63 12.07 -6.43
CA ALA A 416 3.22 10.90 -7.19
C ALA A 416 3.52 11.04 -8.70
N VAL A 417 3.33 12.23 -9.29
CA VAL A 417 3.68 12.51 -10.69
C VAL A 417 5.19 12.33 -10.91
N PHE A 418 6.03 12.91 -10.06
CA PHE A 418 7.50 12.74 -10.17
C PHE A 418 7.95 11.31 -9.89
N ALA A 419 7.35 10.63 -8.91
CA ALA A 419 7.63 9.22 -8.67
C ALA A 419 7.23 8.34 -9.86
N GLY A 420 6.06 8.59 -10.45
CA GLY A 420 5.56 7.91 -11.64
C GLY A 420 6.45 8.13 -12.87
N SER A 421 6.94 9.35 -13.07
CA SER A 421 7.80 9.68 -14.23
C SER A 421 9.18 9.01 -14.17
N SER A 422 9.62 8.58 -13.00
CA SER A 422 10.85 7.80 -12.82
C SER A 422 10.65 6.29 -13.02
N VAL A 423 9.42 5.77 -13.09
CA VAL A 423 9.15 4.31 -13.14
C VAL A 423 9.70 3.68 -14.40
N VAL A 424 9.31 4.19 -15.57
CA VAL A 424 9.67 3.62 -16.88
C VAL A 424 11.17 3.72 -17.15
N PRO A 425 11.82 4.90 -17.00
CA PRO A 425 13.28 4.99 -17.10
C PRO A 425 13.99 4.02 -16.14
N GLY A 426 13.54 3.94 -14.88
CA GLY A 426 14.13 3.05 -13.89
C GLY A 426 13.96 1.56 -14.20
N MET A 427 12.82 1.13 -14.75
CA MET A 427 12.64 -0.26 -15.20
C MET A 427 13.53 -0.58 -16.39
N LEU A 428 13.65 0.33 -17.36
CA LEU A 428 14.50 0.14 -18.53
C LEU A 428 15.98 0.05 -18.15
N ILE A 429 16.46 0.83 -17.18
CA ILE A 429 17.84 0.72 -16.69
C ILE A 429 18.13 -0.69 -16.16
N VAL A 430 17.24 -1.26 -15.35
CA VAL A 430 17.40 -2.64 -14.82
C VAL A 430 17.39 -3.64 -15.97
N LEU A 431 16.38 -3.59 -16.84
CA LEU A 431 16.19 -4.56 -17.92
C LEU A 431 17.35 -4.55 -18.94
N ARG A 432 17.85 -3.36 -19.27
CA ARG A 432 18.89 -3.15 -20.30
C ARG A 432 20.30 -3.27 -19.74
N SER A 433 20.47 -3.26 -18.42
CA SER A 433 21.76 -3.53 -17.80
C SER A 433 22.18 -5.00 -17.94
N VAL A 434 21.25 -5.90 -18.23
CA VAL A 434 21.48 -7.36 -18.30
C VAL A 434 21.34 -7.86 -19.75
N PRO A 435 22.19 -8.80 -20.20
CA PRO A 435 22.04 -9.47 -21.50
C PRO A 435 20.64 -10.09 -21.69
N PRO A 436 20.11 -10.14 -22.92
CA PRO A 436 18.74 -10.60 -23.20
C PRO A 436 18.43 -11.98 -22.64
N GLU A 437 19.39 -12.91 -22.71
CA GLU A 437 19.31 -14.30 -22.23
C GLU A 437 18.99 -14.41 -20.73
N HIS A 438 19.37 -13.41 -19.92
CA HIS A 438 19.24 -13.45 -18.47
C HIS A 438 18.19 -12.48 -17.90
N ARG A 439 17.41 -11.81 -18.75
CA ARG A 439 16.45 -10.77 -18.32
C ARG A 439 15.34 -11.32 -17.42
N SER A 440 14.78 -12.47 -17.76
CA SER A 440 13.70 -13.12 -16.98
C SER A 440 14.19 -13.52 -15.58
N ILE A 441 15.36 -14.18 -15.50
CA ILE A 441 16.02 -14.57 -14.24
C ILE A 441 16.33 -13.33 -13.39
N SER A 442 16.86 -12.28 -14.01
CA SER A 442 17.15 -11.00 -13.36
C SER A 442 15.91 -10.35 -12.75
N LEU A 443 14.82 -10.25 -13.52
CA LEU A 443 13.55 -9.69 -13.03
C LEU A 443 12.94 -10.53 -11.90
N GLY A 444 12.97 -11.86 -12.03
CA GLY A 444 12.51 -12.78 -11.00
C GLY A 444 13.31 -12.64 -9.70
N PHE A 445 14.64 -12.61 -9.80
CA PHE A 445 15.54 -12.44 -8.66
C PHE A 445 15.39 -11.05 -8.00
N ASN A 446 15.26 -9.99 -8.80
CA ASN A 446 14.96 -8.65 -8.31
C ASN A 446 13.64 -8.64 -7.52
N GLY A 447 12.57 -9.23 -8.07
CA GLY A 447 11.27 -9.34 -7.41
C GLY A 447 11.32 -10.14 -6.11
N PHE A 448 12.10 -11.22 -6.09
CA PHE A 448 12.34 -12.01 -4.87
C PHE A 448 13.01 -11.17 -3.78
N LEU A 449 14.13 -10.50 -4.09
CA LEU A 449 14.85 -9.68 -3.10
C LEU A 449 14.03 -8.49 -2.61
N VAL A 450 13.29 -7.82 -3.50
CA VAL A 450 12.37 -6.73 -3.12
C VAL A 450 11.23 -7.25 -2.24
N SER A 451 10.74 -8.46 -2.47
CA SER A 451 9.71 -9.06 -1.61
C SER A 451 10.26 -9.37 -0.23
N LEU A 452 11.44 -10.02 -0.17
CA LEU A 452 12.07 -10.47 1.05
C LEU A 452 12.60 -9.33 1.93
N LEU A 453 13.35 -8.39 1.34
CA LEU A 453 14.10 -7.37 2.06
C LEU A 453 13.35 -6.05 2.21
N ALA A 454 12.32 -5.81 1.41
CA ALA A 454 11.54 -4.57 1.47
C ALA A 454 10.08 -4.81 1.84
N THR A 455 9.35 -5.60 1.05
CA THR A 455 7.89 -5.71 1.20
C THR A 455 7.48 -6.40 2.51
N LEU A 456 8.16 -7.49 2.90
CA LEU A 456 7.90 -8.19 4.17
C LEU A 456 8.22 -7.35 5.42
N PRO A 457 9.41 -6.74 5.57
CA PRO A 457 9.73 -5.97 6.78
C PRO A 457 9.03 -4.60 6.84
N SER A 458 8.60 -4.03 5.71
CA SER A 458 8.06 -2.67 5.66
C SER A 458 6.88 -2.44 6.62
N PRO A 459 5.78 -3.22 6.61
CA PRO A 459 4.67 -2.99 7.54
C PRO A 459 5.06 -3.11 9.02
N VAL A 460 6.00 -4.00 9.36
CA VAL A 460 6.49 -4.16 10.74
C VAL A 460 7.28 -2.92 11.17
N PHE A 461 8.18 -2.44 10.30
CA PHE A 461 8.96 -1.23 10.53
C PHE A 461 8.06 0.00 10.72
N TRP A 462 7.10 0.21 9.81
CA TRP A 462 6.17 1.34 9.89
C TRP A 462 5.18 1.21 11.06
N GLY A 463 4.76 -0.01 11.40
CA GLY A 463 3.93 -0.28 12.59
C GLY A 463 4.62 0.16 13.88
N LYS A 464 5.94 -0.09 14.00
CA LYS A 464 6.72 0.37 15.15
C LYS A 464 6.78 1.89 15.28
N ILE A 465 6.78 2.63 14.17
CA ILE A 465 6.72 4.10 14.21
C ILE A 465 5.41 4.58 14.83
N PHE A 466 4.28 3.92 14.52
CA PHE A 466 3.00 4.21 15.16
C PHE A 466 2.99 3.84 16.64
N ASP A 467 3.54 2.67 17.00
CA ASP A 467 3.65 2.24 18.40
C ASP A 467 4.45 3.25 19.24
N LEU A 468 5.55 3.79 18.69
CA LEU A 468 6.39 4.79 19.36
C LEU A 468 5.69 6.14 19.59
N SER A 469 4.66 6.46 18.81
CA SER A 469 3.87 7.69 18.95
C SER A 469 2.54 7.45 19.68
N CYS A 470 2.32 6.24 20.20
CA CYS A 470 1.17 5.94 21.02
C CYS A 470 1.31 6.61 22.40
N LEU A 471 0.26 7.33 22.82
CA LEU A 471 0.23 7.97 24.14
C LEU A 471 -0.45 7.08 25.19
N MET A 472 -1.52 6.39 24.80
CA MET A 472 -2.30 5.56 25.73
C MET A 472 -2.70 4.24 25.08
N TRP A 473 -2.20 3.13 25.63
CA TRP A 473 -2.57 1.79 25.20
C TRP A 473 -3.88 1.34 25.84
N GLN A 474 -4.78 0.78 25.05
CA GLN A 474 -5.98 0.14 25.58
C GLN A 474 -5.64 -1.30 26.00
N ASN A 475 -5.76 -1.60 27.30
CA ASN A 475 -5.56 -2.95 27.79
C ASN A 475 -6.85 -3.77 27.69
N VAL A 476 -6.75 -4.96 27.12
CA VAL A 476 -7.82 -5.95 27.03
C VAL A 476 -7.30 -7.22 27.68
N CYS A 477 -7.93 -7.65 28.78
CA CYS A 477 -7.57 -8.87 29.50
C CYS A 477 -6.08 -8.92 29.90
N SER A 478 -5.55 -7.81 30.44
CA SER A 478 -4.14 -7.65 30.84
C SER A 478 -3.13 -7.76 29.70
N LYS A 479 -3.58 -7.77 28.45
CA LYS A 479 -2.74 -7.68 27.25
C LYS A 479 -2.87 -6.30 26.61
N THR A 480 -1.75 -5.81 26.07
CA THR A 480 -1.70 -4.56 25.30
C THR A 480 -2.50 -4.72 24.02
N GLY A 481 -3.53 -3.89 23.85
CA GLY A 481 -4.40 -3.88 22.68
C GLY A 481 -4.06 -2.75 21.72
N ALA A 482 -5.10 -2.18 21.09
CA ALA A 482 -4.94 -1.04 20.19
C ALA A 482 -4.64 0.26 20.94
N CYS A 483 -4.00 1.21 20.26
CA CYS A 483 -3.79 2.55 20.76
C CYS A 483 -4.84 3.50 20.18
N PRO A 484 -5.79 4.03 20.98
CA PRO A 484 -6.79 4.99 20.51
C PRO A 484 -6.27 6.43 20.42
N ILE A 485 -5.25 6.80 21.21
CA ILE A 485 -4.77 8.18 21.35
C ILE A 485 -3.28 8.24 21.02
N TYR A 486 -2.94 9.09 20.06
CA TYR A 486 -1.58 9.25 19.53
C TYR A 486 -1.09 10.69 19.71
N ASP A 487 0.22 10.84 19.84
CA ASP A 487 0.88 12.13 19.68
C ASP A 487 0.94 12.45 18.18
N THR A 488 0.04 13.32 17.73
CA THR A 488 -0.10 13.68 16.31
C THR A 488 1.14 14.41 15.78
N ASP A 489 1.84 15.20 16.60
CA ASP A 489 2.99 15.96 16.13
C ASP A 489 4.22 15.07 15.98
N GLN A 490 4.51 14.22 16.96
CA GLN A 490 5.59 13.25 16.85
C GLN A 490 5.31 12.21 15.75
N LEU A 491 4.06 11.76 15.60
CA LEU A 491 3.69 10.84 14.52
C LEU A 491 3.92 11.48 13.15
N ARG A 492 3.45 12.71 12.91
CA ARG A 492 3.67 13.44 11.64
C ARG A 492 5.15 13.57 11.32
N ILE A 493 5.94 14.07 12.27
CA ILE A 493 7.36 14.35 12.06
C ILE A 493 8.13 13.04 11.79
N ARG A 494 7.96 12.01 12.63
CA ARG A 494 8.65 10.73 12.46
C ARG A 494 8.29 10.07 11.13
N LEU A 495 7.00 10.06 10.77
CA LEU A 495 6.54 9.40 9.56
C LEU A 495 7.18 10.01 8.30
N HIS A 496 7.10 11.33 8.15
CA HIS A 496 7.60 12.03 6.95
C HIS A 496 9.12 12.19 6.94
N LEU A 497 9.77 12.37 8.09
CA LEU A 497 11.24 12.42 8.15
C LEU A 497 11.85 11.07 7.78
N ILE A 498 11.31 9.96 8.29
CA ILE A 498 11.81 8.62 7.98
C ILE A 498 11.54 8.28 6.51
N TYR A 499 10.34 8.59 6.00
CA TYR A 499 10.02 8.36 4.59
C TYR A 499 10.97 9.15 3.68
N GLY A 500 11.09 10.47 3.91
CA GLY A 500 11.99 11.34 3.16
C GLY A 500 13.45 10.89 3.29
N GLY A 501 13.89 10.51 4.48
CA GLY A 501 15.24 10.00 4.74
C GLY A 501 15.57 8.72 3.97
N LEU A 502 14.65 7.75 3.94
CA LEU A 502 14.81 6.54 3.11
C LEU A 502 14.86 6.88 1.62
N ARG A 503 14.10 7.88 1.15
CA ARG A 503 14.17 8.35 -0.24
C ARG A 503 15.50 9.03 -0.57
N ILE A 504 16.08 9.78 0.37
CA ILE A 504 17.44 10.34 0.23
C ILE A 504 18.50 9.23 0.23
N LEU A 505 18.32 8.17 1.03
CA LEU A 505 19.19 6.99 0.98
C LEU A 505 19.13 6.30 -0.39
N SER A 506 17.93 6.16 -0.97
CA SER A 506 17.75 5.63 -2.33
C SER A 506 18.43 6.51 -3.40
N LEU A 507 18.42 7.83 -3.22
CA LEU A 507 19.11 8.78 -4.10
C LEU A 507 20.62 8.50 -4.21
N LEU A 508 21.27 8.04 -3.12
CA LEU A 508 22.69 7.65 -3.18
C LEU A 508 22.92 6.49 -4.15
N SER A 509 21.96 5.56 -4.21
CA SER A 509 21.96 4.46 -5.17
C SER A 509 21.72 4.94 -6.59
N ASP A 510 20.82 5.92 -6.79
CA ASP A 510 20.61 6.55 -8.09
C ASP A 510 21.89 7.26 -8.58
N ILE A 511 22.61 7.96 -7.69
CA ILE A 511 23.91 8.60 -8.00
C ILE A 511 24.96 7.55 -8.39
N TRP A 512 25.01 6.41 -7.68
CA TRP A 512 25.87 5.29 -8.06
C TRP A 512 25.57 4.80 -9.48
N VAL A 513 24.29 4.63 -9.83
CA VAL A 513 23.87 4.24 -11.17
C VAL A 513 24.27 5.29 -12.21
N ILE A 514 24.12 6.60 -11.92
CA ILE A 514 24.56 7.68 -12.83
C ILE A 514 26.06 7.56 -13.15
N TYR A 515 26.89 7.25 -12.15
CA TYR A 515 28.33 7.10 -12.35
C TYR A 515 28.65 5.98 -13.35
N TRP A 516 28.04 4.81 -13.16
CA TRP A 516 28.32 3.59 -13.93
C TRP A 516 27.54 3.46 -15.26
N ALA A 517 26.42 4.16 -15.44
CA ALA A 517 25.56 4.06 -16.63
C ALA A 517 26.12 4.71 -17.92
N LYS A 518 27.45 4.78 -18.06
CA LYS A 518 28.10 5.32 -19.26
C LYS A 518 27.93 4.32 -20.43
N GLY A 519 27.32 4.77 -21.53
CA GLY A 519 27.16 3.96 -22.74
C GLY A 519 25.99 2.97 -22.73
N LEU A 520 25.13 2.97 -21.70
CA LEU A 520 23.95 2.12 -21.66
C LEU A 520 22.87 2.62 -22.64
N LYS A 521 22.60 1.83 -23.69
CA LYS A 521 21.51 2.10 -24.65
C LYS A 521 20.20 1.53 -24.11
N LEU A 522 19.18 2.38 -23.99
CA LEU A 522 17.87 2.02 -23.44
C LEU A 522 16.80 1.83 -24.51
N VAL A 523 16.94 2.54 -25.63
CA VAL A 523 16.07 2.46 -26.81
C VAL A 523 16.96 1.99 -27.95
N ASP A 524 16.53 0.92 -28.62
CA ASP A 524 17.21 0.42 -29.81
C ASP A 524 16.85 1.36 -30.96
N GLU A 525 17.80 2.18 -31.40
CA GLU A 525 17.69 2.99 -32.62
C GLU A 525 17.99 2.10 -33.83
N GLU A 526 17.07 1.20 -34.15
CA GLU A 526 17.06 0.54 -35.46
C GLU A 526 15.89 1.12 -36.28
N ASP A 527 16.20 1.53 -37.52
CA ASP A 527 15.29 1.85 -38.63
C ASP A 527 14.88 3.31 -38.96
N GLU A 528 15.67 4.34 -38.64
CA GLU A 528 15.53 5.63 -39.38
C GLU A 528 16.64 5.88 -40.41
N ASN A 529 17.89 5.48 -40.13
CA ASN A 529 19.02 5.78 -41.01
C ASN A 529 19.24 4.71 -42.09
N GLU A 530 18.98 3.44 -41.78
CA GLU A 530 19.03 2.32 -42.74
C GLU A 530 17.87 2.40 -43.76
N LEU A 531 16.66 2.78 -43.31
CA LEU A 531 15.49 2.95 -44.19
C LEU A 531 15.60 4.18 -45.11
N LYS A 532 16.30 5.24 -44.67
CA LYS A 532 16.61 6.41 -45.51
C LYS A 532 17.75 6.14 -46.50
N LYS A 533 18.72 5.30 -46.14
CA LYS A 533 19.76 4.84 -47.08
C LYS A 533 19.18 3.92 -48.15
N SER A 534 18.35 2.95 -47.76
CA SER A 534 17.67 2.03 -48.68
C SER A 534 16.73 2.75 -49.67
N LYS A 535 16.11 3.87 -49.27
CA LYS A 535 15.25 4.66 -50.18
C LYS A 535 15.99 5.64 -51.09
N ASN A 536 17.26 5.95 -50.82
CA ASN A 536 18.07 6.87 -51.65
C ASN A 536 18.96 6.17 -52.68
N THR A 537 19.05 4.85 -52.64
CA THR A 537 19.69 4.03 -53.68
C THR A 537 18.61 3.22 -54.38
N GLY A 538 17.95 3.83 -55.36
CA GLY A 538 17.12 3.12 -56.34
C GLY A 538 17.99 2.52 -57.44
N ASP A 539 17.62 1.31 -57.88
CA ASP A 539 18.21 0.48 -58.96
C ASP A 539 19.63 -0.07 -58.66
N ASP A 540 19.96 -1.35 -58.80
CA ASP A 540 19.52 -2.39 -59.74
C ASP A 540 19.73 -3.79 -59.11
N GLY A 541 19.26 -4.86 -59.77
CA GLY A 541 19.18 -6.24 -59.25
C GLY A 541 20.48 -6.98 -58.84
N GLN A 542 20.28 -8.11 -58.14
CA GLN A 542 21.22 -9.18 -57.77
C GLN A 542 22.30 -8.88 -56.71
N GLU A 543 22.01 -9.22 -55.45
CA GLU A 543 22.93 -10.00 -54.58
C GLU A 543 22.25 -10.33 -53.24
N MET A 544 21.57 -11.48 -53.16
CA MET A 544 21.04 -12.02 -51.90
C MET A 544 21.83 -13.28 -51.54
N THR A 545 23.15 -13.15 -51.34
CA THR A 545 23.98 -14.30 -50.89
C THR A 545 25.28 -14.00 -50.15
N SER A 546 25.66 -12.76 -49.82
CA SER A 546 27.00 -12.48 -49.25
C SER A 546 27.06 -11.87 -47.83
N LEU A 547 25.94 -11.65 -47.13
CA LEU A 547 25.93 -11.02 -45.79
C LEU A 547 25.91 -11.99 -44.60
N ARG A 548 26.33 -13.26 -44.78
CA ARG A 548 26.41 -14.23 -43.67
C ARG A 548 27.81 -14.34 -43.03
N GLU A 549 28.81 -13.60 -43.51
CA GLU A 549 30.22 -13.86 -43.15
C GLU A 549 31.01 -12.70 -42.52
N ARG A 550 30.34 -11.73 -41.87
CA ARG A 550 31.05 -10.72 -41.07
C ARG A 550 30.29 -10.31 -39.82
N ALA A 551 30.18 -11.23 -38.86
CA ALA A 551 29.88 -10.91 -37.47
C ALA A 551 31.15 -11.15 -36.64
N GLU A 552 31.94 -10.10 -36.43
CA GLU A 552 33.00 -10.12 -35.41
C GLU A 552 32.37 -10.03 -34.01
N PRO A 553 32.85 -10.80 -33.02
CA PRO A 553 32.29 -10.77 -31.67
C PRO A 553 32.68 -9.49 -30.92
N LEU A 554 31.67 -8.90 -30.28
CA LEU A 554 31.73 -7.70 -29.45
C LEU A 554 32.71 -7.88 -28.26
N LYS A 555 33.84 -7.16 -28.27
CA LYS A 555 34.74 -7.08 -27.10
C LYS A 555 34.17 -6.13 -26.04
N VAL A 556 33.70 -6.68 -24.93
CA VAL A 556 33.46 -5.95 -23.68
C VAL A 556 34.77 -5.94 -22.87
N PRO A 557 35.16 -4.84 -22.19
CA PRO A 557 36.39 -4.83 -21.40
C PRO A 557 36.21 -5.73 -20.17
N LEU A 558 36.84 -6.90 -20.20
CA LEU A 558 37.04 -7.74 -19.02
C LEU A 558 38.09 -7.06 -18.13
N LEU A 559 37.73 -6.83 -16.87
CA LEU A 559 38.67 -6.49 -15.80
C LEU A 559 39.62 -7.68 -15.60
N ASP A 560 40.90 -7.41 -15.80
CA ASP A 560 42.02 -8.33 -15.63
C ASP A 560 42.09 -8.81 -14.17
N SER A 561 42.01 -10.12 -13.97
CA SER A 561 42.25 -10.77 -12.69
C SER A 561 43.34 -11.82 -12.88
N SER A 562 44.59 -11.37 -12.84
CA SER A 562 45.76 -12.24 -12.73
C SER A 562 45.87 -12.77 -11.28
N PRO A 563 45.98 -14.09 -11.06
CA PRO A 563 46.51 -14.63 -9.82
C PRO A 563 48.03 -14.78 -9.93
N ASN A 564 48.75 -14.01 -9.12
CA ASN A 564 50.12 -14.32 -8.71
C ASN A 564 50.19 -15.74 -8.11
N LYS A 565 51.09 -16.58 -8.62
CA LYS A 565 52.03 -17.44 -7.87
C LYS A 565 52.62 -18.53 -8.80
N GLU A 566 53.91 -18.44 -9.08
CA GLU A 566 54.95 -19.41 -8.69
C GLU A 566 56.23 -19.20 -9.51
N ALA A 567 57.26 -18.70 -8.83
CA ALA A 567 58.65 -18.83 -9.23
C ALA A 567 59.39 -19.38 -8.00
N VAL A 568 59.84 -20.62 -8.08
CA VAL A 568 60.96 -21.14 -7.28
C VAL A 568 61.82 -21.99 -8.20
N LEU A 569 63.12 -21.79 -8.02
CA LEU A 569 64.27 -22.16 -8.82
C LEU A 569 64.69 -23.64 -8.75
N GLU A 570 65.57 -23.95 -9.71
CA GLU A 570 66.80 -24.75 -9.62
C GLU A 570 66.76 -26.28 -9.86
N ASP A 571 67.62 -26.63 -10.84
CA ASP A 571 68.22 -27.89 -11.27
C ASP A 571 67.37 -29.00 -11.94
#